data_AF-A0A1Y1YG30-F1
#
_entry.id   AF-A0A1Y1YG30-F1
#
_cell.length_a   1.000
_cell.length_b   1.000
_cell.length_c   1.000
_cell.angle_alpha   90.00
_cell.angle_beta   90.00
_cell.angle_gamma   90.00
#
_symmetry.space_group_name_H-M   'P 1'
#
loop_
_entity.id
_entity.type
_entity.pdbx_description
1 polymer ?
#
loop_
_entity_poly.entity_id
_entity_poly.type
_entity_poly.pdbx_seq_one_letter_code
_entity_poly.pdbx_strand_id
1 'polypeptide(L)' 'RSPRSHICHFCQRPFTRKHDLHRHIRVHTGDKPYRCDLCGKTFARTDALKRHFRVDEEC' A
#
# COMPACT_ATOMS: atom_id res chain seq x y z
N ARG A 1 20.81 12.07 -17.92
CA ARG A 1 20.25 10.72 -18.18
C ARG A 1 19.47 10.33 -16.93
N SER A 2 18.15 10.53 -16.91
CA SER A 2 17.33 10.18 -15.73
C SER A 2 17.49 8.69 -15.43
N PRO A 3 17.71 8.31 -14.16
CA PRO A 3 17.70 6.90 -13.79
C PRO A 3 16.37 6.29 -14.23
N ARG A 4 16.36 5.01 -14.58
CA ARG A 4 15.14 4.28 -14.96
C ARG A 4 14.10 4.44 -13.85
N SER A 5 13.21 5.41 -13.99
CA SER A 5 12.12 5.69 -13.05
C SER A 5 10.96 4.76 -13.35
N HIS A 6 10.31 4.27 -12.31
CA HIS A 6 9.06 3.53 -12.43
C HIS A 6 7.90 4.53 -12.38
N ILE A 7 7.14 4.66 -13.46
CA ILE A 7 6.10 5.69 -13.59
C ILE A 7 4.72 5.07 -13.39
N CYS A 8 3.86 5.72 -12.62
CA CYS A 8 2.47 5.32 -12.48
C CYS A 8 1.70 5.64 -13.77
N HIS A 9 1.08 4.64 -14.39
CA HIS A 9 0.32 4.89 -15.63
C HIS A 9 -1.01 5.62 -15.39
N PHE A 10 -1.54 5.62 -14.16
CA PHE A 10 -2.79 6.34 -13.81
C PHE A 10 -2.59 7.84 -13.61
N CYS A 11 -1.47 8.26 -13.02
CA CYS A 11 -1.23 9.67 -12.64
C CYS A 11 0.14 10.22 -13.03
N GLN A 12 0.93 9.45 -13.78
CA GLN A 12 2.27 9.81 -14.29
C GLN A 12 3.30 10.18 -13.22
N ARG A 13 3.04 9.86 -11.94
CA ARG A 13 3.99 10.11 -10.85
C ARG A 13 5.19 9.16 -10.95
N PRO A 14 6.43 9.69 -10.92
CA PRO A 14 7.63 8.85 -10.94
C PRO A 14 7.99 8.31 -9.56
N PHE A 15 8.53 7.10 -9.53
CA PHE A 15 9.03 6.41 -8.34
C PHE A 15 10.43 5.88 -8.58
N THR A 16 11.29 6.02 -7.58
CA THR A 16 12.67 5.52 -7.63
C THR A 16 12.76 4.00 -7.55
N ARG A 17 11.79 3.34 -6.90
CA ARG A 17 11.77 1.88 -6.71
C ARG A 17 10.47 1.28 -7.23
N LYS A 18 10.56 0.10 -7.86
CA LYS A 18 9.41 -0.64 -8.38
C LYS A 18 8.37 -0.96 -7.31
N HIS A 19 8.81 -1.34 -6.10
CA HIS A 19 7.89 -1.67 -5.01
C HIS A 19 7.10 -0.45 -4.51
N ASP A 20 7.70 0.75 -4.57
CA ASP A 20 7.02 1.98 -4.21
C ASP A 20 5.92 2.30 -5.23
N LEU A 21 6.19 2.11 -6.52
CA LEU A 21 5.18 2.20 -7.57
C LEU A 21 4.06 1.16 -7.37
N HIS A 22 4.39 -0.11 -7.17
CA HIS A 22 3.40 -1.16 -6.96
C HIS A 22 2.50 -0.87 -5.74
N ARG A 23 3.08 -0.41 -4.63
CA ARG A 23 2.31 0.01 -3.46
C ARG A 23 1.40 1.20 -3.79
N HIS A 24 1.89 2.16 -4.56
CA HIS A 24 1.12 3.33 -4.98
C HIS A 24 -0.06 2.96 -5.88
N ILE A 25 0.09 1.99 -6.80
CA ILE A 25 -1.00 1.53 -7.69
C ILE A 25 -2.23 1.08 -6.90
N ARG A 26 -2.06 0.55 -5.68
CA ARG A 26 -3.17 0.16 -4.79
C ARG A 26 -4.11 1.32 -4.43
N VAL A 27 -3.63 2.56 -4.50
CA VAL A 27 -4.46 3.76 -4.29
C VAL A 27 -5.48 3.93 -5.43
N HIS A 28 -5.12 3.52 -6.64
CA HIS A 28 -6.00 3.60 -7.81
C HIS A 28 -6.95 2.40 -7.90
N THR A 29 -6.45 1.19 -7.60
CA THR A 29 -7.26 -0.03 -7.68
C THR A 29 -8.13 -0.26 -6.45
N GLY A 30 -7.86 0.45 -5.35
CA GLY A 30 -8.50 0.18 -4.06
C GLY A 30 -8.07 -1.15 -3.45
N ASP A 31 -7.01 -1.78 -3.97
CA ASP A 31 -6.53 -3.08 -3.51
C ASP A 31 -6.03 -3.00 -2.06
N LYS A 32 -6.64 -3.83 -1.20
CA LYS A 32 -6.33 -3.91 0.23
C LYS A 32 -6.12 -5.38 0.62
N PRO A 33 -4.96 -5.96 0.27
CA PRO A 33 -4.74 -7.40 0.40
C PRO A 33 -4.54 -7.85 1.84
N TYR A 34 -4.38 -6.92 2.79
CA TYR A 34 -4.13 -7.26 4.19
C TYR A 34 -5.42 -7.04 4.99
N ARG A 35 -5.98 -8.11 5.52
CA ARG A 35 -7.21 -8.09 6.32
C ARG A 35 -6.87 -8.40 7.78
N CYS A 36 -7.49 -7.73 8.76
CA CYS A 36 -7.53 -8.24 10.13
C CYS A 36 -8.60 -9.33 10.17
N ASP A 37 -8.23 -10.53 10.57
CA ASP A 37 -9.16 -11.66 10.61
C ASP A 37 -10.18 -11.56 11.76
N LEU A 38 -9.89 -10.75 12.78
CA LEU A 38 -10.77 -10.56 13.94
C LEU A 38 -11.92 -9.60 13.60
N CYS A 39 -11.61 -8.36 13.16
CA CYS A 39 -12.63 -7.35 12.87
C CYS A 39 -13.00 -7.21 11.39
N GLY A 40 -12.30 -7.92 10.48
CA GLY A 40 -12.55 -7.87 9.04
C GLY A 40 -12.06 -6.61 8.31
N LYS A 41 -11.48 -5.63 9.02
CA LYS A 41 -10.93 -4.39 8.41
C LYS A 41 -9.81 -4.73 7.42
N THR A 42 -9.79 -4.06 6.28
CA THR A 42 -8.77 -4.26 5.23
C THR A 42 -7.84 -3.05 5.09
N PHE A 43 -6.58 -3.32 4.79
CA PHE A 43 -5.49 -2.38 4.73
C PHE A 43 -4.69 -2.57 3.44
N ALA A 44 -4.24 -1.46 2.86
CA ALA A 44 -3.41 -1.47 1.66
C ALA A 44 -1.94 -1.86 1.93
N ARG A 45 -1.51 -1.83 3.21
CA ARG A 45 -0.11 -2.03 3.63
C ARG A 45 0.02 -2.88 4.89
N THR A 46 1.10 -3.65 4.99
CA THR A 46 1.40 -4.50 6.15
C THR A 46 1.68 -3.70 7.41
N ASP A 47 2.38 -2.57 7.30
CA ASP A 47 2.67 -1.70 8.44
C ASP A 47 1.41 -1.04 9.00
N ALA A 48 0.42 -0.75 8.14
CA ALA A 48 -0.89 -0.27 8.59
C ALA A 48 -1.63 -1.35 9.41
N LEU A 49 -1.63 -2.61 8.93
CA LEU A 49 -2.19 -3.74 9.69
C LEU A 49 -1.43 -4.00 11.00
N LYS A 50 -0.10 -3.97 10.98
CA LYS A 50 0.72 -4.13 12.20
C LYS A 50 0.48 -3.02 13.22
N ARG A 51 0.30 -1.77 12.77
CA ARG A 51 -0.04 -0.66 13.64
C ARG A 51 -1.44 -0.83 14.22
N HIS A 52 -2.40 -1.32 13.43
CA HIS A 52 -3.73 -1.65 13.93
C HIS A 52 -3.66 -2.63 15.10
N PHE A 53 -2.96 -3.76 14.97
CA PHE A 53 -2.78 -4.73 16.07
C PHE A 53 -2.03 -4.20 17.31
N ARG A 54 -1.29 -3.10 17.19
CA ARG A 54 -0.54 -2.52 18.31
C ARG A 54 -1.31 -1.47 19.09
N VAL A 55 -2.29 -0.84 18.44
CA VAL A 55 -2.96 0.37 18.96
C VAL A 55 -4.43 0.09 19.25
N ASP A 56 -5.08 -0.76 18.45
CA ASP A 56 -6.35 -1.34 18.85
C ASP A 56 -6.05 -2.49 19.83
N GLU A 57 -6.36 -2.32 21.12
CA GLU A 57 -6.43 -3.45 22.08
C GLU A 57 -7.53 -4.45 21.67
N GLU A 58 -8.52 -3.98 20.93
CA GLU A 58 -9.53 -4.76 20.23
C GLU A 58 -9.33 -4.58 18.71
N CYS A 59 -8.37 -5.30 18.13
CA CYS A 59 -8.82 -6.04 16.95
C CYS A 59 -9.59 -7.26 17.46
#